data_AF-A0A848CSL1-F1
#
_entry.id   AF-A0A848CSL1-F1
#
_cell.length_a   1.000
_cell.length_b   1.000
_cell.length_c   1.000
_cell.angle_alpha   90.00
_cell.angle_beta   90.00
_cell.angle_gamma   90.00
#
_symmetry.space_group_name_H-M   'P 1'
#
loop_
_entity.id
_entity.type
_entity.pdbx_description
1 polymer ?
#
loop_
_entity_poly.entity_id
_entity_poly.type
_entity_poly.pdbx_seq_one_letter_code
_entity_poly.pdbx_strand_id
1 'polypeptide(L)' 'MAAPVRNYLGDVVCALSVSGPEYRMNTERVQIRSEIVMENAYEVSRQCDL' A
#
# COMPACT_ATOMS: atom_id res chain seq x y z
N MET A 1 1.13 -3.01 8.15
CA MET A 1 1.14 -1.71 7.41
C MET A 1 0.18 -1.80 6.23
N ALA A 2 -0.42 -0.69 5.78
CA ALA A 2 -1.36 -0.72 4.66
C ALA A 2 -1.34 0.58 3.84
N ALA A 3 -1.69 0.49 2.56
CA ALA A 3 -1.88 1.59 1.63
C ALA A 3 -3.27 1.52 0.98
N PRO A 4 -3.93 2.68 0.75
CA PRO A 4 -5.23 2.71 0.11
C PRO A 4 -5.11 2.49 -1.41
N VAL A 5 -6.06 1.76 -1.98
CA VAL A 5 -6.27 1.68 -3.43
C VAL A 5 -7.47 2.53 -3.77
N ARG A 6 -7.33 3.38 -4.78
CA ARG A 6 -8.34 4.35 -5.18
C ARG A 6 -8.90 4.06 -6.56
N ASN A 7 -10.16 4.41 -6.73
CA ASN A 7 -10.89 4.37 -8.00
C ASN A 7 -10.59 5.64 -8.83
N TYR A 8 -11.10 5.74 -10.07
CA TYR A 8 -10.85 6.92 -10.91
C TYR A 8 -11.37 8.23 -10.30
N LEU A 9 -12.45 8.14 -9.50
CA LEU A 9 -13.05 9.28 -8.79
C LEU A 9 -12.24 9.70 -7.55
N GLY A 10 -11.22 8.92 -7.16
CA GLY A 10 -10.40 9.14 -5.97
C GLY A 10 -10.93 8.49 -4.69
N ASP A 11 -12.06 7.76 -4.76
CA ASP A 11 -12.63 7.03 -3.63
C ASP A 11 -11.75 5.83 -3.27
N VAL A 12 -11.58 5.57 -1.98
CA VAL A 12 -10.88 4.39 -1.49
C VAL A 12 -11.81 3.17 -1.58
N VAL A 13 -11.48 2.24 -2.45
CA VAL A 13 -12.30 1.04 -2.74
C VAL A 13 -11.76 -0.22 -2.07
N CYS A 14 -10.45 -0.28 -1.83
CA CYS A 14 -9.83 -1.33 -1.03
C CYS A 14 -8.49 -0.86 -0.45
N ALA A 15 -7.80 -1.76 0.26
CA ALA A 15 -6.49 -1.49 0.84
C ALA A 15 -5.52 -2.65 0.58
N LEU A 16 -4.28 -2.31 0.21
CA LEU A 16 -3.17 -3.24 0.12
C LEU A 16 -2.44 -3.27 1.47
N SER A 17 -2.29 -4.44 2.08
CA SER A 17 -1.62 -4.56 3.38
C SER A 17 -0.46 -5.55 3.33
N VAL A 18 0.57 -5.26 4.13
CA VAL A 18 1.71 -6.14 4.33
C VAL A 18 1.82 -6.46 5.82
N SER A 19 1.92 -7.75 6.11
CA SER A 19 2.05 -8.35 7.44
C SER A 19 3.30 -9.21 7.55
N GLY A 20 3.85 -9.32 8.75
CA GLY A 20 5.01 -10.15 9.03
C GLY A 20 5.46 -10.05 10.48
N PRO A 21 6.46 -10.84 10.89
CA PRO A 21 6.99 -10.79 12.25
C PRO A 21 7.51 -9.40 12.61
N GLU A 22 7.28 -8.97 13.86
CA GLU A 22 7.62 -7.63 14.36
C GLU A 22 9.11 -7.30 14.17
N TYR A 23 10.01 -8.26 14.43
CA TYR A 23 11.45 -8.07 14.22
C TYR A 23 11.83 -7.79 12.75
N ARG A 24 11.01 -8.20 11.78
CA ARG A 24 11.18 -7.86 10.36
C ARG A 24 10.53 -6.53 10.00
N MET A 25 9.67 -5.98 10.85
CA MET A 25 8.93 -4.72 10.69
C MET A 25 9.42 -3.65 11.66
N ASN A 26 10.73 -3.56 11.85
CA ASN A 26 11.32 -2.48 12.65
C ASN A 26 11.12 -1.11 11.97
N THR A 27 11.20 -0.03 12.75
CA THR A 27 10.84 1.33 12.33
C THR A 27 11.61 1.83 11.11
N GLU A 28 12.91 1.54 11.03
CA GLU A 28 13.76 1.92 9.89
C GLU A 28 13.33 1.23 8.58
N ARG A 29 12.94 -0.06 8.65
CA ARG A 29 12.49 -0.82 7.47
C ARG A 29 11.04 -0.53 7.11
N VAL A 30 10.22 -0.10 8.08
CA VAL A 30 8.83 0.29 7.82
C VAL A 30 8.77 1.48 6.87
N GLN A 31 9.65 2.48 7.03
CA GLN A 31 9.69 3.64 6.14
C GLN A 31 9.94 3.23 4.69
N ILE A 32 11.01 2.47 4.42
CA ILE A 32 11.36 1.99 3.08
C ILE A 32 10.23 1.13 2.49
N ARG A 33 9.65 0.24 3.30
CA ARG A 33 8.53 -0.60 2.85
C ARG A 33 7.27 0.20 2.61
N SER A 34 7.07 1.33 3.30
CA SER A 34 5.86 2.14 3.14
C SER A 34 5.82 2.77 1.75
N GLU A 35 6.97 3.21 1.24
CA GLU A 35 7.12 3.73 -0.12
C GLU A 35 6.77 2.65 -1.16
N ILE A 36 7.32 1.45 -1.00
CA ILE A 36 7.04 0.32 -1.89
C ILE A 36 5.55 -0.03 -1.88
N VAL A 37 4.93 -0.14 -0.69
CA VAL A 37 3.51 -0.52 -0.58
C VAL A 37 2.60 0.56 -1.16
N MET A 38 2.96 1.85 -1.01
CA MET A 38 2.24 2.96 -1.63
C MET A 38 2.38 2.95 -3.15
N GLU A 39 3.57 2.71 -3.69
CA GLU A 39 3.82 2.61 -5.13
C GLU A 39 2.99 1.47 -5.75
N ASN A 40 3.01 0.29 -5.13
CA ASN A 40 2.23 -0.85 -5.60
C ASN A 40 0.72 -0.57 -5.54
N ALA A 41 0.23 0.09 -4.47
CA ALA A 41 -1.17 0.47 -4.37
C ALA A 41 -1.59 1.48 -5.46
N TYR A 42 -0.69 2.38 -5.85
CA TYR A 42 -0.90 3.32 -6.94
C TYR A 42 -0.96 2.62 -8.31
N GLU A 43 -0.07 1.66 -8.56
CA GLU A 43 -0.12 0.86 -9.79
C GLU A 43 -1.42 0.08 -9.92
N VAL A 44 -1.88 -0.56 -8.84
CA VAL A 44 -3.18 -1.26 -8.80
C VAL A 44 -4.32 -0.28 -9.05
N SER A 45 -4.30 0.90 -8.42
CA SER A 45 -5.31 1.95 -8.64
C SER A 45 -5.39 2.34 -10.13
N ARG A 46 -4.24 2.47 -10.80
CA ARG A 46 -4.17 2.82 -12.23
C ARG A 46 -4.61 1.69 -13.17
N GLN A 47 -4.30 0.44 -12.84
CA GLN A 47 -4.62 -0.70 -13.69
C GLN A 47 -6.06 -1.17 -13.55
N CYS A 48 -6.61 -1.04 -12.34
CA CYS A 48 -7.94 -1.56 -12.05
C CYS A 48 -9.06 -0.59 -12.40
N ASP A 49 -8.78 0.69 -12.72
CA ASP A 49 -9.74 1.74 -13.12
C ASP A 49 -11.14 1.50 -12.52
N LEU A 50 -11.15 1.30 -11.19
CA LEU A 50 -12.36 0.99 -10.43
C LEU A 50 -13.30 2.20 -10.41
#